data_AF-A0A4P5TDJ7-F1
#
_entry.id   AF-A0A4P5TDJ7-F1
#
_cell.length_a   1.000
_cell.length_b   1.000
_cell.length_c   1.000
_cell.angle_alpha   90.00
_cell.angle_beta   90.00
_cell.angle_gamma   90.00
#
_symmetry.space_group_name_H-M   'P 1'
#
loop_
_entity.id
_entity.type
_entity.pdbx_description
1 polymer ?
#
loop_
_entity_poly.entity_id
_entity_poly.type
_entity_poly.pdbx_seq_one_letter_code
_entity_poly.pdbx_strand_id
1 'polypeptide(L)'
;MSEKTFIREDNIFSSLILKNEKDIISQETNLYTEEELLNLLSEQIQHLMVHDREQLWSLFYRLDITDESLRIVLQNTPSEQQSIELAKLVLERQKKRMETKLKYKQAPIEDEEWRSW
;
A
#
# COMPACT_ATOMS: atom_id res chain seq x y z
N MET A 1 -20.58 -23.16 17.03
CA MET A 1 -19.49 -24.06 16.60
C MET A 1 -19.16 -23.67 15.17
N SER A 2 -18.33 -22.65 14.98
CA SER A 2 -16.87 -22.73 14.85
C SER A 2 -16.45 -23.48 13.60
N GLU A 3 -16.21 -22.72 12.54
CA GLU A 3 -15.16 -23.02 11.57
C GLU A 3 -14.43 -21.71 11.29
N LYS A 4 -13.57 -21.33 12.24
CA LYS A 4 -12.47 -20.40 12.01
C LYS A 4 -11.44 -21.12 11.15
N THR A 5 -11.58 -21.03 9.83
CA THR A 5 -10.59 -21.58 8.92
C THR A 5 -9.47 -20.58 8.75
N PHE A 6 -8.44 -20.86 9.54
CA PHE A 6 -7.09 -20.32 9.63
C PHE A 6 -6.50 -19.97 8.24
N ILE A 7 -6.38 -18.67 7.92
CA ILE A 7 -5.46 -18.22 6.87
C ILE A 7 -4.09 -18.09 7.52
N ARG A 8 -3.26 -19.10 7.26
CA ARG A 8 -1.84 -19.10 7.58
C ARG A 8 -1.12 -18.44 6.40
N GLU A 9 -1.08 -17.11 6.39
CA GLU A 9 -0.23 -16.35 5.47
C GLU A 9 0.95 -15.82 6.25
N ASP A 10 1.99 -16.65 6.31
CA ASP A 10 3.29 -16.22 6.77
C ASP A 10 3.82 -15.17 5.79
N ASN A 11 3.51 -13.93 6.15
CA ASN A 11 4.39 -12.78 6.12
C ASN A 11 4.67 -12.11 4.77
N ILE A 12 4.72 -10.78 4.87
CA ILE A 12 5.32 -9.82 3.94
C ILE A 12 4.40 -9.34 2.81
N PHE A 13 3.49 -8.38 3.05
CA PHE A 13 2.91 -7.57 1.96
C PHE A 13 2.10 -8.34 0.88
N SER A 14 1.91 -9.65 1.03
CA SER A 14 1.38 -10.54 0.01
C SER A 14 -0.04 -10.17 -0.44
N SER A 15 -0.81 -9.56 0.45
CA SER A 15 -2.16 -9.02 0.19
C SER A 15 -2.18 -7.53 -0.19
N LEU A 16 -1.10 -6.77 0.03
CA LEU A 16 -1.12 -5.31 -0.07
C LEU A 16 -1.00 -4.76 -1.51
N ILE A 17 -0.52 -5.54 -2.49
CA ILE A 17 -0.24 -5.03 -3.85
C ILE A 17 -0.59 -6.01 -5.00
N LEU A 18 -0.59 -7.34 -4.78
CA LEU A 18 -0.19 -8.26 -5.85
C LEU A 18 -1.25 -8.89 -6.75
N LYS A 19 -2.57 -8.73 -6.57
CA LYS A 19 -3.50 -9.35 -7.54
C LYS A 19 -4.40 -8.46 -8.36
N ASN A 20 -4.83 -7.30 -7.89
CA ASN A 20 -5.53 -6.35 -8.75
C ASN A 20 -5.51 -4.96 -8.12
N GLU A 21 -4.56 -4.12 -8.53
CA GLU A 21 -4.66 -2.67 -8.38
C GLU A 21 -5.92 -2.10 -9.09
N LYS A 22 -6.60 -2.92 -9.89
CA LYS A 22 -7.91 -2.63 -10.49
C LYS A 22 -9.11 -2.87 -9.57
N ASP A 23 -8.97 -3.69 -8.53
CA ASP A 23 -10.11 -4.10 -7.68
C ASP A 23 -10.27 -3.21 -6.45
N ILE A 24 -9.29 -2.34 -6.17
CA ILE A 24 -9.34 -1.37 -5.06
C ILE A 24 -10.46 -0.32 -5.27
N ILE A 25 -10.93 -0.14 -6.52
CA ILE A 25 -11.99 0.83 -6.89
C ILE A 25 -13.07 0.18 -7.79
N SER A 26 -13.21 -1.16 -7.82
CA SER A 26 -14.19 -1.82 -8.70
C SER A 26 -15.26 -2.57 -7.90
N GLN A 27 -16.52 -2.37 -8.29
CA GLN A 27 -17.73 -2.69 -7.52
C GLN A 27 -18.01 -4.16 -7.16
N GLU A 28 -17.09 -5.09 -7.35
CA GLU A 28 -17.33 -6.51 -7.05
C GLU A 28 -16.11 -7.13 -6.34
N THR A 29 -16.33 -7.53 -5.09
CA THR A 29 -15.46 -8.28 -4.16
C THR A 29 -14.52 -7.47 -3.24
N ASN A 30 -15.09 -7.09 -2.08
CA ASN A 30 -14.46 -6.54 -0.86
C ASN A 30 -13.86 -5.12 -0.97
N LEU A 31 -14.75 -4.13 -1.07
CA LEU A 31 -14.40 -2.71 -1.04
C LEU A 31 -14.18 -2.24 0.41
N TYR A 32 -12.92 -2.08 0.81
CA TYR A 32 -12.61 -1.32 2.02
C TYR A 32 -12.87 0.16 1.78
N THR A 33 -13.53 0.82 2.73
CA THR A 33 -13.53 2.29 2.78
C THR A 33 -12.13 2.81 3.08
N GLU A 34 -11.88 4.09 2.78
CA GLU A 34 -10.60 4.73 3.08
C GLU A 34 -10.25 4.65 4.58
N GLU A 35 -11.26 4.83 5.44
CA GLU A 35 -11.11 4.74 6.89
C GLU A 35 -10.76 3.33 7.36
N GLU A 36 -11.42 2.31 6.84
CA GLU A 36 -11.10 0.90 7.15
C GLU A 36 -9.69 0.54 6.70
N LEU A 37 -9.29 0.99 5.52
CA LEU A 37 -7.94 0.77 5.02
C LEU A 37 -6.89 1.49 5.89
N LEU A 38 -7.18 2.72 6.31
CA LEU A 38 -6.31 3.48 7.21
C LEU A 38 -6.15 2.76 8.56
N ASN A 39 -7.24 2.23 9.11
CA ASN A 39 -7.22 1.48 10.36
C ASN A 39 -6.39 0.21 10.24
N LEU A 40 -6.61 -0.59 9.18
CA LEU A 40 -5.83 -1.80 8.92
C LEU A 40 -4.33 -1.52 8.76
N LEU A 41 -4.00 -0.47 8.00
CA LEU A 41 -2.61 -0.04 7.81
C LEU A 41 -1.99 0.42 9.14
N SER A 42 -2.71 1.20 9.93
CA SER A 42 -2.24 1.69 11.22
C SER A 42 -1.95 0.55 12.19
N GLU A 43 -2.87 -0.42 12.32
CA GLU A 43 -2.68 -1.60 13.18
C GLU A 43 -1.46 -2.41 12.76
N GLN A 44 -1.28 -2.66 11.46
CA GLN A 44 -0.15 -3.42 10.96
C GLN A 44 1.17 -2.67 11.17
N ILE A 45 1.21 -1.36 10.89
CA ILE A 45 2.40 -0.53 11.12
C ILE A 45 2.73 -0.52 12.60
N GLN A 46 1.74 -0.36 13.48
CA GLN A 46 1.93 -0.39 14.93
C GLN A 46 2.55 -1.71 15.38
N HIS A 47 2.05 -2.84 14.87
CA HIS A 47 2.60 -4.16 15.15
C HIS A 47 4.07 -4.25 14.71
N LEU A 48 4.39 -3.83 13.48
CA LEU A 48 5.76 -3.90 12.97
C LEU A 48 6.72 -2.90 13.64
N MET A 49 6.24 -1.73 14.06
CA MET A 49 7.04 -0.80 14.85
C MET A 49 7.54 -1.43 16.16
N VAL A 50 6.75 -2.31 16.76
CA VAL A 50 7.07 -3.00 18.02
C VAL A 50 7.87 -4.27 17.78
N HIS A 51 7.51 -5.05 16.75
CA HIS A 51 7.99 -6.43 16.60
C HIS A 51 9.06 -6.61 15.51
N ASP A 52 9.03 -5.82 14.43
CA ASP A 52 9.96 -5.98 13.31
C ASP A 52 10.11 -4.67 12.50
N ARG A 53 10.97 -3.78 13.03
CA ARG A 53 11.23 -2.49 12.40
C ARG A 53 11.95 -2.63 11.07
N GLU A 54 12.85 -3.60 10.93
CA GLU A 54 13.59 -3.80 9.68
C GLU A 54 12.64 -4.17 8.54
N GLN A 55 11.70 -5.06 8.81
CA GLN A 55 10.63 -5.35 7.87
C GLN A 55 9.86 -4.08 7.53
N LEU A 56 9.38 -3.32 8.52
CA LEU A 56 8.64 -2.06 8.30
C LEU A 56 9.38 -1.09 7.36
N TRP A 57 10.67 -0.85 7.60
CA TRP A 57 11.47 0.02 6.73
C TRP A 57 11.56 -0.53 5.29
N SER A 58 11.76 -1.84 5.14
CA SER A 58 11.72 -2.51 3.83
C SER A 58 10.39 -2.29 3.10
N LEU A 59 9.28 -2.28 3.83
CA LEU A 59 7.95 -2.01 3.27
C LEU A 59 7.85 -0.57 2.74
N PHE A 60 8.28 0.41 3.53
CA PHE A 60 8.21 1.82 3.15
C PHE A 60 9.02 2.12 1.89
N TYR A 61 10.23 1.58 1.75
CA TYR A 61 11.03 1.80 0.54
C TYR A 61 10.39 1.21 -0.72
N ARG A 62 9.69 0.08 -0.63
CA ARG A 62 8.94 -0.48 -1.77
C ARG A 62 7.73 0.37 -2.18
N LEU A 63 7.26 1.24 -1.30
CA LEU A 63 6.15 2.16 -1.52
C LEU A 63 6.60 3.55 -1.97
N ASP A 64 7.87 3.72 -2.34
CA ASP A 64 8.47 5.02 -2.68
C ASP A 64 8.34 6.06 -1.55
N ILE A 65 8.36 5.61 -0.30
CA ILE A 65 8.42 6.49 0.87
C ILE A 65 9.88 6.75 1.23
N THR A 66 10.25 8.03 1.33
CA THR A 66 11.64 8.44 1.61
C THR A 66 11.89 8.58 3.10
N ASP A 67 13.16 8.42 3.51
CA ASP A 67 13.58 8.64 4.90
C ASP A 67 13.19 10.02 5.43
N GLU A 68 13.22 11.03 4.57
CA GLU A 68 12.84 12.38 4.96
C GLU A 68 11.37 12.44 5.37
N SER A 69 10.48 11.81 4.60
CA SER A 69 9.05 11.73 4.96
C SER A 69 8.85 10.97 6.26
N LEU A 70 9.57 9.86 6.47
CA LEU A 70 9.50 9.07 7.68
C LEU A 70 10.02 9.85 8.90
N ARG A 71 11.16 10.54 8.77
CA ARG A 71 11.72 11.39 9.83
C ARG A 71 10.75 12.49 10.23
N ILE A 72 10.14 13.17 9.27
CA ILE A 72 9.16 14.22 9.54
C ILE A 72 8.01 13.68 10.40
N VAL A 73 7.46 12.52 10.07
CA VAL A 73 6.40 11.89 10.87
C VAL A 73 6.91 11.50 12.26
N LEU A 74 8.03 10.78 12.32
CA LEU A 74 8.55 10.27 13.60
C LEU A 74 9.00 11.37 14.57
N GLN A 75 9.43 12.54 14.07
CA GLN A 75 9.91 13.64 14.91
C GLN A 75 8.80 14.60 15.33
N ASN A 76 7.80 14.82 14.48
CA ASN A 76 6.74 15.82 14.73
C ASN A 76 5.45 15.21 15.29
N THR A 77 5.34 13.88 15.31
CA THR A 77 4.14 13.18 15.78
C THR A 77 4.42 12.45 17.11
N PRO A 78 3.55 12.59 18.13
CA PRO A 78 3.62 11.80 19.35
C PRO A 78 3.65 10.29 19.06
N SER A 79 4.40 9.52 19.84
CA SER A 79 4.60 8.07 19.58
C SER A 79 3.31 7.28 19.41
N GLU A 80 2.24 7.64 20.13
CA GLU A 80 0.93 6.99 20.08
C GLU A 80 0.15 7.25 18.77
N GLN A 81 0.55 8.27 18.01
CA GLN A 81 -0.08 8.67 16.74
C GLN A 81 0.79 8.34 15.52
N GLN A 82 2.04 7.90 15.71
CA GLN A 82 2.98 7.65 14.62
C GLN A 82 2.49 6.58 13.64
N SER A 83 1.89 5.50 14.15
CA SER A 83 1.32 4.43 13.30
C SER A 83 0.23 4.95 12.37
N ILE A 84 -0.66 5.80 12.88
CA ILE A 84 -1.74 6.44 12.10
C ILE A 84 -1.16 7.38 11.05
N GLU A 85 -0.21 8.25 11.41
CA GLU A 85 0.38 9.22 10.47
C GLU A 85 1.23 8.52 9.39
N LEU A 86 1.93 7.44 9.74
CA LEU A 86 2.62 6.60 8.77
C LEU A 86 1.63 5.89 7.83
N ALA A 87 0.49 5.43 8.34
CA ALA A 87 -0.56 4.82 7.52
C ALA A 87 -1.16 5.82 6.52
N LYS A 88 -1.39 7.08 6.94
CA LYS A 88 -1.81 8.16 6.03
C LYS A 88 -0.76 8.40 4.94
N LEU A 89 0.52 8.44 5.30
CA LEU A 89 1.61 8.60 4.35
C LEU A 89 1.62 7.49 3.29
N VAL A 90 1.43 6.24 3.71
CA VAL A 90 1.29 5.08 2.81
C VAL A 90 0.11 5.26 1.85
N LEU A 91 -1.06 5.61 2.39
CA LEU A 91 -2.28 5.76 1.62
C LEU A 91 -2.16 6.87 0.56
N GLU A 92 -1.60 8.03 0.92
CA GLU A 92 -1.36 9.14 0.01
C GLU A 92 -0.41 8.76 -1.13
N ARG A 93 0.62 7.96 -0.85
CA ARG A 93 1.52 7.45 -1.90
C ARG A 93 0.82 6.52 -2.87
N GLN A 94 -0.08 5.68 -2.39
CA GLN A 94 -0.87 4.81 -3.25
C GLN A 94 -1.82 5.61 -4.15
N LYS A 95 -2.50 6.62 -3.61
CA LYS A 95 -3.35 7.55 -4.39
C LYS A 95 -2.54 8.21 -5.51
N LYS A 96 -1.39 8.79 -5.19
CA LYS A 96 -0.49 9.43 -6.17
C LYS A 96 -0.02 8.47 -7.26
N ARG A 97 0.27 7.21 -6.89
CA ARG A 97 0.68 6.16 -7.84
C ARG A 97 -0.46 5.82 -8.81
N MET A 98 -1.70 5.72 -8.32
CA MET A 98 -2.88 5.51 -9.16
C MET A 98 -3.10 6.68 -10.11
N GLU A 99 -3.04 7.92 -9.62
CA GLU A 99 -3.17 9.13 -10.45
C GLU A 99 -2.11 9.18 -11.55
N THR A 100 -0.86 8.84 -11.22
CA THR A 100 0.25 8.80 -12.19
C THR A 100 -0.03 7.75 -13.27
N LYS A 101 -0.49 6.55 -12.90
CA LYS A 101 -0.86 5.50 -13.86
C LYS A 101 -2.00 5.91 -14.77
N LEU A 102 -3.01 6.60 -14.24
CA LEU A 102 -4.13 7.12 -15.03
C LEU A 102 -3.67 8.21 -16.00
N LYS A 103 -2.81 9.12 -15.53
CA LYS A 103 -2.31 10.26 -16.30
C LYS A 103 -1.40 9.86 -17.47
N TYR A 104 -0.54 8.87 -17.26
CA TYR A 104 0.46 8.43 -18.25
C TYR A 104 0.07 7.13 -18.96
N LYS A 105 -1.23 6.81 -19.01
CA LYS A 105 -1.74 5.67 -19.76
C LYS A 105 -1.39 5.88 -21.24
N GLN A 106 -0.33 5.21 -21.70
CA GLN A 106 0.12 5.32 -23.09
C GLN A 106 -1.02 4.87 -24.00
N ALA A 107 -1.30 5.65 -25.04
CA ALA A 107 -2.12 5.17 -26.13
C ALA A 107 -1.47 3.90 -26.69
N PRO A 108 -2.26 2.90 -27.14
CA PRO A 108 -1.71 1.79 -27.89
C PRO A 108 -0.83 2.33 -29.00
N ILE A 109 0.38 1.79 -29.14
CA ILE A 109 1.25 2.13 -30.25
C ILE A 109 0.57 1.56 -31.50
N GLU A 110 -0.04 2.42 -32.31
CA GLU A 110 -0.52 2.07 -33.66
C GLU A 110 0.68 2.00 -34.59
N ASP A 111 1.42 0.91 -34.49
CA ASP A 111 2.63 0.68 -35.25
C ASP A 111 2.42 -0.55 -36.15
N GLU A 112 1.74 -0.33 -37.28
CA GLU A 112 1.61 -1.30 -38.38
C GLU A 112 2.93 -1.55 -39.15
N GLU A 113 3.95 -0.71 -38.94
CA GLU A 113 5.21 -0.78 -39.71
C GLU A 113 6.17 -1.89 -39.27
N TRP A 114 6.07 -2.41 -38.04
CA TRP A 114 7.00 -3.43 -37.51
C TRP A 114 6.69 -4.87 -37.94
N ARG A 115 5.65 -5.09 -38.74
CA ARG A 115 5.30 -6.43 -39.30
C ARG A 115 6.02 -6.76 -40.61
N SER A 116 6.96 -5.92 -41.04
CA SER A 116 7.55 -6.01 -42.39
C SER A 116 8.99 -6.54 -42.46
N TRP A 117 9.51 -7.18 -41.40
CA TRP A 117 10.77 -7.93 -41.43
C TRP A 117 10.68 -9.26 -40.66
#